data_AF-A0A7V9L3F2-F1
#
_entry.id   AF-A0A7V9L3F2-F1
#
_cell.length_a   1.000
_cell.length_b   1.000
_cell.length_c   1.000
_cell.angle_alpha   90.00
_cell.angle_beta   90.00
_cell.angle_gamma   90.00
#
_symmetry.space_group_name_H-M   'P 1'
#
loop_
_entity.id
_entity.type
_entity.pdbx_description
1 polymer ?
#
loop_
_entity_poly.entity_id
_entity_poly.type
_entity_poly.pdbx_seq_one_letter_code
_entity_poly.pdbx_strand_id
1 'polypeptide(L)'
;MRIDRLVPCMLLVFVGCGSEQKFVQVDAKLDGPAGDGPEDPDGPTPDGPADGPAGDVVNLTNLTPIAGRVLRADFVTPLFFKPDGTAVAVTANYLGTVDNFEPIVVPLDGSGLIRTVNLDACGICDADHFAWTADGASLYAVGDLGTDGKTDVFKLDPTMANQTPVLAADATTGGTGGDINTVFAVDAGGGVSRIWAVGDWLTDGARVAGGFASDATLPFNTATPPTFVVPGGGRELFDGTGSTVNVFDARGTKVAFVSDITQNNRFDLYIANADGSSPVLLVTGQTNVEITSVSISPDGTKVGYIMDSTANNNGFDLHVVPAAGGVSTQLSPLRVAQATTQDVFFQFEWSADSKFIAFSADLETDGVDSGYVVDTTQAVPVAVVILPAADIGTQTSGAQGTRGKLLFDSANNIYFRARTVTGDDNFKLFKSTPTGTKVTIDLPPRTDATTPDVGAFGISPDGTKLVFSSDSPTVDTYNLFLQAL
;
A
#
# COMPACT_ATOMS: atom_id res chain seq x y z
N MET A 1 7.32 -49.25 -44.29
CA MET A 1 5.98 -49.87 -44.48
C MET A 1 4.97 -48.99 -43.76
N ARG A 2 3.81 -48.76 -44.38
CA ARG A 2 2.82 -47.69 -44.14
C ARG A 2 1.95 -47.84 -42.87
N ILE A 3 1.56 -46.68 -42.33
CA ILE A 3 0.20 -46.22 -41.93
C ILE A 3 -0.49 -46.73 -40.64
N ASP A 4 -0.89 -45.73 -39.84
CA ASP A 4 -2.07 -45.48 -38.97
C ASP A 4 -3.22 -46.53 -38.86
N ARG A 5 -3.84 -46.61 -37.65
CA ARG A 5 -5.22 -46.14 -37.33
C ARG A 5 -5.88 -46.83 -36.11
N LEU A 6 -6.38 -45.97 -35.20
CA LEU A 6 -7.75 -45.86 -34.61
C LEU A 6 -8.65 -47.10 -34.34
N VAL A 7 -9.07 -47.21 -33.06
CA VAL A 7 -10.39 -47.52 -32.38
C VAL A 7 -11.48 -48.37 -33.08
N PRO A 8 -12.37 -49.09 -32.34
CA PRO A 8 -13.62 -48.47 -31.86
C PRO A 8 -14.23 -48.99 -30.52
N CYS A 9 -15.26 -48.23 -30.08
CA CYS A 9 -16.10 -48.26 -28.88
C CYS A 9 -16.98 -49.51 -28.64
N MET A 10 -17.51 -49.66 -27.42
CA MET A 10 -18.81 -50.30 -27.18
C MET A 10 -19.61 -49.63 -26.04
N LEU A 11 -20.91 -49.55 -26.30
CA LEU A 11 -22.03 -48.85 -25.68
C LEU A 11 -22.76 -49.74 -24.65
N LEU A 12 -23.32 -49.16 -23.58
CA LEU A 12 -24.54 -49.70 -22.95
C LEU A 12 -25.39 -48.58 -22.32
N VAL A 13 -26.69 -48.61 -22.61
CA VAL A 13 -27.75 -47.67 -22.22
C VAL A 13 -28.68 -48.34 -21.21
N PHE A 14 -29.20 -47.60 -20.23
CA PHE A 14 -30.55 -47.80 -19.68
C PHE A 14 -31.24 -46.45 -19.40
N VAL A 15 -32.56 -46.43 -19.66
CA VAL A 15 -33.47 -45.28 -19.76
C VAL A 15 -34.41 -45.21 -18.55
N GLY A 16 -34.80 -43.98 -18.17
CA GLY A 16 -36.15 -43.61 -17.72
C GLY A 16 -36.13 -42.58 -16.57
N CYS A 17 -37.05 -41.62 -16.43
CA CYS A 17 -37.97 -40.87 -17.31
C CYS A 17 -38.54 -39.73 -16.43
N GLY A 18 -38.67 -38.48 -16.93
CA GLY A 18 -39.49 -37.44 -16.28
C GLY A 18 -39.13 -35.97 -16.59
N SER A 19 -39.86 -35.39 -17.55
CA SER A 19 -40.23 -33.97 -17.86
C SER A 19 -39.75 -32.83 -16.94
N GLU A 20 -39.33 -31.64 -17.39
CA GLU A 20 -39.77 -30.78 -18.51
C GLU A 20 -38.59 -29.91 -19.06
N GLN A 21 -38.51 -29.71 -20.37
CA GLN A 21 -37.80 -28.58 -20.99
C GLN A 21 -38.68 -27.97 -22.08
N LYS A 22 -38.87 -26.64 -22.05
CA LYS A 22 -39.52 -25.87 -23.11
C LYS A 22 -38.48 -25.43 -24.13
N PHE A 23 -38.70 -25.82 -25.39
CA PHE A 23 -38.08 -25.23 -26.57
C PHE A 23 -38.95 -24.08 -27.10
N VAL A 24 -38.32 -23.01 -27.61
CA VAL A 24 -38.96 -22.06 -28.52
C VAL A 24 -38.17 -22.05 -29.83
N GLN A 25 -38.96 -22.11 -30.90
CA GLN A 25 -38.67 -22.37 -32.29
C GLN A 25 -38.07 -21.15 -33.01
N VAL A 26 -37.14 -21.42 -33.92
CA VAL A 26 -36.61 -20.50 -34.92
C VAL A 26 -37.49 -20.61 -36.16
N ASP A 27 -38.00 -19.49 -36.67
CA ASP A 27 -38.59 -19.41 -38.01
C ASP A 27 -37.75 -18.47 -38.88
N ALA A 28 -37.27 -19.02 -40.00
CA ALA A 28 -36.67 -18.30 -41.11
C ALA A 28 -37.74 -17.94 -42.15
N LYS A 29 -37.60 -16.78 -42.82
CA LYS A 29 -38.24 -16.56 -44.11
C LYS A 29 -37.41 -15.63 -45.01
N LEU A 30 -37.40 -16.00 -46.28
CA LEU A 30 -36.54 -15.60 -47.40
C LEU A 30 -37.14 -14.48 -48.29
N ASP A 31 -36.22 -13.83 -49.03
CA ASP A 31 -36.28 -13.24 -50.40
C ASP A 31 -36.72 -11.78 -50.70
N GLY A 32 -35.69 -10.92 -50.92
CA GLY A 32 -35.35 -10.20 -52.18
C GLY A 32 -35.96 -8.80 -52.49
N PRO A 33 -35.43 -8.00 -53.47
CA PRO A 33 -34.09 -8.02 -54.11
C PRO A 33 -33.37 -6.63 -54.27
N ALA A 34 -32.06 -6.73 -54.53
CA ALA A 34 -31.09 -5.89 -55.27
C ALA A 34 -31.29 -4.37 -55.54
N GLY A 35 -30.21 -3.61 -55.28
CA GLY A 35 -29.91 -2.31 -55.88
C GLY A 35 -28.41 -1.98 -55.75
N ASP A 36 -27.72 -1.87 -56.88
CA ASP A 36 -26.27 -1.62 -57.06
C ASP A 36 -25.84 -0.17 -56.74
N GLY A 37 -24.58 0.01 -56.31
CA GLY A 37 -23.82 1.27 -56.37
C GLY A 37 -22.48 1.25 -55.58
N PRO A 38 -21.37 1.84 -56.06
CA PRO A 38 -20.02 1.26 -55.89
C PRO A 38 -19.04 1.97 -54.92
N GLU A 39 -18.06 1.17 -54.47
CA GLU A 39 -16.64 1.43 -54.11
C GLU A 39 -16.24 2.50 -53.06
N ASP A 40 -15.55 2.01 -52.02
CA ASP A 40 -14.33 2.64 -51.46
C ASP A 40 -13.38 1.55 -50.93
N PRO A 41 -12.07 1.50 -51.30
CA PRO A 41 -11.13 0.47 -50.86
C PRO A 41 -10.09 1.02 -49.89
N ASP A 42 -10.39 1.07 -48.60
CA ASP A 42 -9.37 1.19 -47.55
C ASP A 42 -9.36 -0.09 -46.70
N GLY A 43 -8.26 -0.82 -46.79
CA GLY A 43 -8.02 -2.06 -46.03
C GLY A 43 -7.76 -1.78 -44.55
N PRO A 44 -8.04 -2.74 -43.65
CA PRO A 44 -7.79 -2.55 -42.24
C PRO A 44 -6.28 -2.68 -41.96
N THR A 45 -5.75 -1.68 -41.25
CA THR A 45 -4.47 -1.75 -40.54
C THR A 45 -4.46 -2.90 -39.52
N PRO A 46 -3.30 -3.50 -39.19
CA PRO A 46 -3.25 -4.56 -38.18
C PRO A 46 -3.43 -3.96 -36.78
N ASP A 47 -4.50 -4.36 -36.10
CA ASP A 47 -4.69 -4.09 -34.68
C ASP A 47 -3.54 -4.70 -33.87
N GLY A 48 -2.94 -3.88 -33.00
CA GLY A 48 -2.05 -4.33 -31.93
C GLY A 48 -2.81 -5.21 -30.91
N PRO A 49 -2.10 -5.83 -29.95
CA PRO A 49 -2.74 -6.73 -29.01
C PRO A 49 -3.81 -5.98 -28.21
N ALA A 50 -5.03 -6.49 -28.26
CA ALA A 50 -6.16 -5.95 -27.54
C ALA A 50 -5.89 -5.96 -26.03
N ASP A 51 -5.78 -4.77 -25.45
CA ASP A 51 -6.01 -4.57 -24.02
C ASP A 51 -7.44 -5.04 -23.72
N GLY A 52 -7.59 -5.93 -22.73
CA GLY A 52 -8.90 -6.33 -22.24
C GLY A 52 -9.68 -5.10 -21.73
N PRO A 53 -11.02 -5.09 -21.77
CA PRO A 53 -11.79 -3.95 -21.32
C PRO A 53 -11.48 -3.70 -19.83
N ALA A 54 -10.89 -2.53 -19.55
CA ALA A 54 -10.76 -2.00 -18.20
C ALA A 54 -12.15 -2.06 -17.53
N GLY A 55 -12.24 -2.66 -16.34
CA GLY A 55 -13.49 -2.64 -15.58
C GLY A 55 -13.97 -1.20 -15.40
N ASP A 56 -15.29 -0.98 -15.46
CA ASP A 56 -15.87 0.36 -15.32
C ASP A 56 -15.36 1.06 -14.06
N VAL A 57 -14.84 2.28 -14.24
CA VAL A 57 -14.35 3.11 -13.12
C VAL A 57 -15.54 3.79 -12.46
N VAL A 58 -15.70 3.59 -11.15
CA VAL A 58 -16.80 4.14 -10.34
C VAL A 58 -16.30 5.27 -9.44
N ASN A 59 -16.94 6.44 -9.49
CA ASN A 59 -16.67 7.54 -8.56
C ASN A 59 -17.40 7.32 -7.23
N LEU A 60 -16.65 7.12 -6.14
CA LEU A 60 -17.17 6.82 -4.81
C LEU A 60 -17.59 8.07 -4.02
N THR A 61 -16.98 9.24 -4.30
CA THR A 61 -17.15 10.44 -3.45
C THR A 61 -17.99 11.53 -4.10
N ASN A 62 -17.96 11.67 -5.43
CA ASN A 62 -18.73 12.67 -6.20
C ASN A 62 -18.70 14.09 -5.57
N LEU A 63 -17.51 14.53 -5.17
CA LEU A 63 -17.30 15.82 -4.50
C LEU A 63 -17.66 16.97 -5.43
N THR A 64 -18.35 17.96 -4.86
CA THR A 64 -18.57 19.24 -5.51
C THR A 64 -17.56 20.24 -4.96
N PRO A 65 -16.77 20.93 -5.81
CA PRO A 65 -15.83 21.94 -5.37
C PRO A 65 -16.50 22.99 -4.50
N ILE A 66 -15.85 23.38 -3.41
CA ILE A 66 -16.29 24.47 -2.54
C ILE A 66 -15.32 25.64 -2.72
N ALA A 67 -15.82 26.82 -3.06
CA ALA A 67 -14.98 27.98 -3.34
C ALA A 67 -14.07 28.33 -2.14
N GLY A 68 -12.75 28.42 -2.40
CA GLY A 68 -11.75 28.72 -1.36
C GLY A 68 -11.38 27.52 -0.47
N ARG A 69 -11.75 26.30 -0.86
CA ARG A 69 -11.41 25.05 -0.15
C ARG A 69 -10.63 24.12 -1.07
N VAL A 70 -9.70 23.35 -0.51
CA VAL A 70 -9.08 22.23 -1.21
C VAL A 70 -9.63 20.95 -0.59
N LEU A 71 -10.67 20.39 -1.20
CA LEU A 71 -11.20 19.08 -0.79
C LEU A 71 -10.26 18.02 -1.33
N ARG A 72 -9.57 17.32 -0.44
CA ARG A 72 -8.50 16.41 -0.87
C ARG A 72 -8.29 15.22 0.07
N ALA A 73 -7.97 14.09 -0.54
CA ALA A 73 -7.40 12.89 0.08
C ALA A 73 -6.00 12.65 -0.50
N ASP A 74 -5.23 13.74 -0.63
CA ASP A 74 -4.11 13.80 -1.55
C ASP A 74 -2.73 13.68 -0.85
N PHE A 75 -1.90 12.86 -1.49
CA PHE A 75 -0.42 12.76 -1.45
C PHE A 75 0.37 12.53 -0.15
N VAL A 76 -0.20 12.53 1.05
CA VAL A 76 0.59 12.22 2.27
C VAL A 76 0.22 10.92 2.98
N THR A 77 -1.01 10.42 2.86
CA THR A 77 -1.47 9.23 3.59
C THR A 77 -1.84 8.05 2.67
N PRO A 78 -1.49 6.81 3.04
CA PRO A 78 -1.95 5.60 2.34
C PRO A 78 -3.47 5.41 2.42
N LEU A 79 -4.03 4.61 1.50
CA LEU A 79 -5.37 4.05 1.67
C LEU A 79 -5.29 2.79 2.55
N PHE A 80 -6.13 2.73 3.59
CA PHE A 80 -6.13 1.60 4.53
C PHE A 80 -7.34 0.71 4.26
N PHE A 81 -7.14 -0.37 3.49
CA PHE A 81 -8.23 -1.30 3.19
C PHE A 81 -8.71 -2.05 4.44
N LYS A 82 -10.03 -2.17 4.55
CA LYS A 82 -10.64 -3.18 5.41
C LYS A 82 -10.19 -4.57 4.94
N PRO A 83 -9.90 -5.54 5.85
CA PRO A 83 -9.31 -6.82 5.47
C PRO A 83 -10.13 -7.65 4.46
N ASP A 84 -11.45 -7.49 4.45
CA ASP A 84 -12.33 -8.16 3.48
C ASP A 84 -12.46 -7.42 2.13
N GLY A 85 -11.75 -6.30 1.96
CA GLY A 85 -11.74 -5.51 0.73
C GLY A 85 -13.08 -4.85 0.40
N THR A 86 -13.93 -4.58 1.40
CA THR A 86 -15.26 -3.95 1.20
C THR A 86 -15.28 -2.45 1.48
N ALA A 87 -14.27 -1.91 2.15
CA ALA A 87 -14.16 -0.48 2.47
C ALA A 87 -12.68 -0.05 2.53
N VAL A 88 -12.44 1.25 2.45
CA VAL A 88 -11.14 1.88 2.75
C VAL A 88 -11.31 2.93 3.83
N ALA A 89 -10.36 3.01 4.76
CA ALA A 89 -10.21 4.15 5.66
C ALA A 89 -9.17 5.12 5.08
N VAL A 90 -9.45 6.41 5.17
CA VAL A 90 -8.62 7.50 4.64
C VAL A 90 -8.62 8.68 5.61
N THR A 91 -7.55 9.45 5.61
CA THR A 91 -7.53 10.78 6.22
C THR A 91 -7.90 11.77 5.14
N ALA A 92 -8.96 12.56 5.34
CA ALA A 92 -9.43 13.46 4.31
C ALA A 92 -10.23 14.62 4.89
N ASN A 93 -10.21 15.75 4.17
CA ASN A 93 -11.12 16.86 4.42
C ASN A 93 -12.24 16.87 3.36
N TYR A 94 -13.24 15.99 3.54
CA TYR A 94 -14.38 15.90 2.61
C TYR A 94 -15.60 16.70 3.03
N LEU A 95 -15.83 16.84 4.34
CA LEU A 95 -17.07 17.40 4.87
C LEU A 95 -16.84 18.61 5.80
N GLY A 96 -15.58 18.89 6.16
CA GLY A 96 -15.21 19.87 7.18
C GLY A 96 -15.31 21.33 6.73
N THR A 97 -15.40 22.20 7.73
CA THR A 97 -15.35 23.66 7.53
C THR A 97 -14.00 24.30 7.81
N VAL A 98 -13.08 23.51 8.39
CA VAL A 98 -11.70 23.82 8.75
C VAL A 98 -10.77 22.84 8.03
N ASP A 99 -9.50 23.17 7.83
CA ASP A 99 -8.52 22.28 7.18
C ASP A 99 -7.99 21.22 8.14
N ASN A 100 -8.87 20.28 8.50
CA ASN A 100 -8.54 19.14 9.36
C ASN A 100 -8.63 17.83 8.56
N PHE A 101 -7.69 16.92 8.79
CA PHE A 101 -7.67 15.59 8.21
C PHE A 101 -8.52 14.65 9.06
N GLU A 102 -9.79 14.51 8.69
CA GLU A 102 -10.76 13.71 9.44
C GLU A 102 -10.65 12.21 9.09
N PRO A 103 -10.92 11.30 10.05
CA PRO A 103 -10.96 9.88 9.78
C PRO A 103 -12.27 9.48 9.05
N ILE A 104 -12.13 9.14 7.77
CA ILE A 104 -13.25 8.76 6.90
C ILE A 104 -13.16 7.28 6.54
N VAL A 105 -14.29 6.58 6.59
CA VAL A 105 -14.46 5.25 6.00
C VAL A 105 -15.29 5.38 4.72
N VAL A 106 -14.81 4.85 3.61
CA VAL A 106 -15.49 4.83 2.32
C VAL A 106 -15.82 3.37 1.95
N PRO A 107 -17.08 2.94 2.13
CA PRO A 107 -17.58 1.69 1.58
C PRO A 107 -17.44 1.65 0.05
N LEU A 108 -16.99 0.51 -0.47
CA LEU A 108 -16.74 0.33 -1.91
C LEU A 108 -18.00 -0.09 -2.70
N ASP A 109 -19.13 -0.29 -2.00
CA ASP A 109 -20.44 -0.55 -2.60
C ASP A 109 -21.19 0.72 -3.02
N GLY A 110 -20.61 1.90 -2.76
CA GLY A 110 -21.21 3.19 -3.06
C GLY A 110 -22.29 3.64 -2.09
N SER A 111 -22.41 3.02 -0.90
CA SER A 111 -23.40 3.43 0.12
C SER A 111 -23.18 4.84 0.69
N GLY A 112 -22.06 5.49 0.34
CA GLY A 112 -21.65 6.79 0.83
C GLY A 112 -20.62 6.70 1.96
N LEU A 113 -19.78 7.73 2.06
CA LEU A 113 -18.72 7.80 3.06
C LEU A 113 -19.25 8.06 4.47
N ILE A 114 -18.50 7.58 5.46
CA ILE A 114 -18.78 7.73 6.88
C ILE A 114 -17.65 8.55 7.49
N ARG A 115 -17.95 9.78 7.89
CA ARG A 115 -17.06 10.55 8.76
C ARG A 115 -17.15 9.99 10.18
N THR A 116 -16.13 9.24 10.60
CA THR A 116 -16.19 8.49 11.86
C THR A 116 -16.08 9.41 13.08
N VAL A 117 -15.28 10.48 13.00
CA VAL A 117 -15.12 11.51 14.04
C VAL A 117 -15.21 12.89 13.39
N ASN A 118 -15.93 13.81 14.03
CA ASN A 118 -16.01 15.20 13.59
C ASN A 118 -14.93 16.02 14.29
N LEU A 119 -13.98 16.57 13.52
CA LEU A 119 -12.90 17.40 14.07
C LEU A 119 -13.13 18.90 13.87
N ASP A 120 -14.27 19.34 13.30
CA ASP A 120 -14.57 20.75 12.99
C ASP A 120 -14.36 21.74 14.15
N ALA A 121 -14.58 21.29 15.39
CA ALA A 121 -14.45 22.14 16.58
C ALA A 121 -12.99 22.37 17.02
N CYS A 122 -12.04 21.62 16.47
CA CYS A 122 -10.63 21.67 16.84
C CYS A 122 -9.78 22.05 15.63
N GLY A 123 -9.28 23.29 15.58
CA GLY A 123 -8.55 23.79 14.41
C GLY A 123 -7.10 23.29 14.24
N ILE A 124 -6.67 22.30 15.03
CA ILE A 124 -5.34 21.68 14.95
C ILE A 124 -5.39 20.14 15.05
N CYS A 125 -6.59 19.55 15.04
CA CYS A 125 -6.78 18.12 15.25
C CYS A 125 -6.79 17.38 13.93
N ASP A 126 -5.91 16.39 13.80
CA ASP A 126 -5.77 15.58 12.60
C ASP A 126 -5.69 14.09 12.96
N ALA A 127 -6.25 13.25 12.09
CA ALA A 127 -5.94 11.83 12.04
C ALA A 127 -4.78 11.61 11.04
N ASP A 128 -3.87 10.70 11.38
CA ASP A 128 -2.62 10.47 10.64
C ASP A 128 -2.54 9.07 10.03
N HIS A 129 -2.85 8.03 10.81
CA HIS A 129 -2.63 6.63 10.42
C HIS A 129 -3.75 5.72 10.93
N PHE A 130 -4.02 4.62 10.20
CA PHE A 130 -5.06 3.68 10.58
C PHE A 130 -4.60 2.23 10.61
N ALA A 131 -5.31 1.42 11.38
CA ALA A 131 -5.20 -0.03 11.36
C ALA A 131 -6.56 -0.69 11.57
N TRP A 132 -6.99 -1.50 10.61
CA TRP A 132 -8.15 -2.36 10.79
C TRP A 132 -7.79 -3.58 11.60
N THR A 133 -8.61 -3.90 12.59
CA THR A 133 -8.65 -5.26 13.15
C THR A 133 -8.82 -6.29 12.03
N ALA A 134 -8.24 -7.48 12.19
CA ALA A 134 -8.21 -8.54 11.17
C ALA A 134 -9.60 -9.02 10.74
N ASP A 135 -10.60 -8.94 11.63
CA ASP A 135 -12.01 -9.21 11.32
C ASP A 135 -12.73 -8.00 10.69
N GLY A 136 -12.09 -6.83 10.67
CA GLY A 136 -12.61 -5.57 10.18
C GLY A 136 -13.69 -4.95 11.06
N ALA A 137 -13.89 -5.42 12.30
CA ALA A 137 -14.95 -4.94 13.18
C ALA A 137 -14.63 -3.59 13.85
N SER A 138 -13.35 -3.27 14.00
CA SER A 138 -12.88 -2.01 14.57
C SER A 138 -11.74 -1.40 13.76
N LEU A 139 -11.68 -0.07 13.77
CA LEU A 139 -10.63 0.73 13.18
C LEU A 139 -9.86 1.42 14.31
N TYR A 140 -8.54 1.23 14.36
CA TYR A 140 -7.67 2.00 15.23
C TYR A 140 -7.09 3.17 14.45
N ALA A 141 -7.10 4.35 15.06
CA ALA A 141 -6.62 5.59 14.48
C ALA A 141 -5.52 6.18 15.36
N VAL A 142 -4.46 6.67 14.72
CA VAL A 142 -3.44 7.52 15.34
C VAL A 142 -3.71 8.96 14.94
N GLY A 143 -3.64 9.89 15.89
CA GLY A 143 -3.86 11.31 15.65
C GLY A 143 -4.19 12.08 16.93
N ASP A 144 -4.34 13.40 16.84
CA ASP A 144 -4.91 14.23 17.91
C ASP A 144 -6.44 14.32 17.73
N LEU A 145 -7.15 13.27 18.13
CA LEU A 145 -8.62 13.28 18.14
C LEU A 145 -9.17 13.79 19.49
N GLY A 146 -8.30 13.97 20.49
CA GLY A 146 -8.63 14.32 21.87
C GLY A 146 -8.64 15.83 22.17
N THR A 147 -8.13 16.67 21.26
CA THR A 147 -8.00 18.13 21.39
C THR A 147 -6.99 18.58 22.45
N ASP A 148 -6.10 17.68 22.88
CA ASP A 148 -5.10 17.94 23.92
C ASP A 148 -3.69 18.21 23.36
N GLY A 149 -3.54 18.25 22.03
CA GLY A 149 -2.28 18.52 21.35
C GLY A 149 -1.35 17.32 21.31
N LYS A 150 -1.86 16.11 21.53
CA LYS A 150 -1.08 14.86 21.53
C LYS A 150 -1.55 13.91 20.45
N THR A 151 -0.60 13.16 19.90
CA THR A 151 -0.92 12.06 18.99
C THR A 151 -1.08 10.76 19.78
N ASP A 152 -2.33 10.35 19.95
CA ASP A 152 -2.76 9.17 20.71
C ASP A 152 -3.25 8.05 19.79
N VAL A 153 -3.55 6.88 20.36
CA VAL A 153 -4.27 5.81 19.65
C VAL A 153 -5.72 5.77 20.12
N PHE A 154 -6.65 5.82 19.17
CA PHE A 154 -8.08 5.71 19.41
C PHE A 154 -8.66 4.47 18.74
N LYS A 155 -9.64 3.82 19.37
CA LYS A 155 -10.49 2.80 18.79
C LYS A 155 -11.79 3.44 18.30
N LEU A 156 -12.14 3.17 17.05
CA LEU A 156 -13.31 3.69 16.36
C LEU A 156 -14.19 2.52 15.87
N ASP A 157 -15.51 2.71 15.95
CA ASP A 157 -16.48 1.91 15.22
C ASP A 157 -16.59 2.45 13.78
N PRO A 158 -16.17 1.68 12.76
CA PRO A 158 -16.14 2.13 11.37
C PRO A 158 -17.54 2.37 10.77
N THR A 159 -18.61 1.94 11.45
CA THR A 159 -20.00 2.07 10.99
C THR A 159 -20.72 3.28 11.59
N MET A 160 -20.15 3.90 12.62
CA MET A 160 -20.76 5.03 13.32
C MET A 160 -20.20 6.37 12.83
N ALA A 161 -21.11 7.25 12.40
CA ALA A 161 -20.77 8.61 12.03
C ALA A 161 -20.67 9.54 13.25
N ASN A 162 -19.64 10.41 13.27
CA ASN A 162 -19.41 11.44 14.28
C ASN A 162 -19.44 10.92 15.73
N GLN A 163 -18.85 9.75 15.96
CA GLN A 163 -18.77 9.16 17.29
C GLN A 163 -17.81 9.92 18.20
N THR A 164 -17.94 9.72 19.52
CA THR A 164 -16.87 10.06 20.45
C THR A 164 -15.81 8.96 20.38
N PRO A 165 -14.55 9.27 20.02
CA PRO A 165 -13.51 8.26 19.90
C PRO A 165 -13.18 7.64 21.27
N VAL A 166 -12.90 6.34 21.30
CA VAL A 166 -12.50 5.64 22.53
C VAL A 166 -10.98 5.66 22.62
N LEU A 167 -10.42 6.34 23.61
CA LEU A 167 -8.97 6.34 23.85
C LEU A 167 -8.48 4.90 24.12
N ALA A 168 -7.55 4.42 23.30
CA ALA A 168 -6.95 3.11 23.43
C ALA A 168 -5.55 3.19 24.07
N ALA A 169 -4.75 4.17 23.67
CA ALA A 169 -3.46 4.47 24.25
C ALA A 169 -3.25 5.98 24.36
N ASP A 170 -2.86 6.42 25.55
CA ASP A 170 -2.54 7.82 25.87
C ASP A 170 -1.01 8.01 25.80
N ALA A 171 -0.56 8.82 24.85
CA ALA A 171 0.80 9.31 24.77
C ALA A 171 1.02 10.32 25.92
N THR A 172 2.07 10.10 26.68
CA THR A 172 2.16 10.67 28.04
C THR A 172 2.68 12.11 28.12
N THR A 173 3.10 12.74 27.02
CA THR A 173 3.48 14.17 27.00
C THR A 173 2.86 14.93 25.83
N GLY A 174 2.34 16.13 26.10
CA GLY A 174 2.11 17.14 25.07
C GLY A 174 3.41 17.88 24.74
N GLY A 175 3.74 17.98 23.45
CA GLY A 175 4.95 18.60 22.93
C GLY A 175 5.64 17.74 21.86
N THR A 176 6.36 18.40 20.95
CA THR A 176 6.89 17.89 19.67
C THR A 176 7.99 16.83 19.77
N GLY A 177 7.91 15.85 20.67
CA GLY A 177 9.02 14.95 20.97
C GLY A 177 8.69 13.59 21.56
N GLY A 178 7.42 13.13 21.55
CA GLY A 178 7.06 11.85 22.15
C GLY A 178 5.77 11.24 21.63
N ASP A 179 5.53 11.30 20.32
CA ASP A 179 4.25 10.93 19.71
C ASP A 179 4.22 9.46 19.25
N ILE A 180 3.04 8.83 19.41
CA ILE A 180 2.77 7.55 18.75
C ILE A 180 2.52 7.86 17.28
N ASN A 181 3.37 7.36 16.39
CA ASN A 181 3.35 7.77 14.98
C ASN A 181 2.76 6.71 14.06
N THR A 182 2.59 5.48 14.54
CA THR A 182 2.15 4.36 13.71
C THR A 182 1.37 3.37 14.53
N VAL A 183 0.30 2.84 13.94
CA VAL A 183 -0.48 1.73 14.46
C VAL A 183 -0.67 0.68 13.36
N PHE A 184 -0.60 -0.60 13.70
CA PHE A 184 -0.98 -1.69 12.81
C PHE A 184 -1.57 -2.84 13.63
N ALA A 185 -2.33 -3.69 12.96
CA ALA A 185 -3.02 -4.81 13.57
C ALA A 185 -2.61 -6.09 12.87
N VAL A 186 -2.40 -7.14 13.67
CA VAL A 186 -2.06 -8.47 13.20
C VAL A 186 -3.10 -9.44 13.75
N ASP A 187 -3.57 -10.36 12.91
CA ASP A 187 -4.44 -11.43 13.37
C ASP A 187 -3.74 -12.27 14.45
N ALA A 188 -4.34 -12.36 15.64
CA ALA A 188 -3.86 -13.19 16.75
C ALA A 188 -4.66 -14.50 16.88
N GLY A 189 -5.62 -14.75 15.99
CA GLY A 189 -6.55 -15.87 16.01
C GLY A 189 -7.74 -15.64 16.94
N GLY A 190 -8.77 -16.46 16.79
CA GLY A 190 -9.96 -16.44 17.67
C GLY A 190 -10.83 -15.19 17.55
N GLY A 191 -10.73 -14.45 16.43
CA GLY A 191 -11.44 -13.18 16.24
C GLY A 191 -10.81 -12.00 16.97
N VAL A 192 -9.59 -12.16 17.49
CA VAL A 192 -8.85 -11.11 18.19
C VAL A 192 -7.66 -10.70 17.33
N SER A 193 -7.43 -9.39 17.25
CA SER A 193 -6.21 -8.83 16.67
C SER A 193 -5.25 -8.44 17.77
N ARG A 194 -3.94 -8.61 17.53
CA ARG A 194 -2.92 -7.89 18.26
C ARG A 194 -2.73 -6.53 17.60
N ILE A 195 -2.96 -5.48 18.37
CA ILE A 195 -2.71 -4.09 17.99
C ILE A 195 -1.33 -3.71 18.47
N TRP A 196 -0.55 -3.12 17.58
CA TRP A 196 0.76 -2.57 17.88
C TRP A 196 0.74 -1.08 17.58
N ALA A 197 1.33 -0.29 18.48
CA ALA A 197 1.60 1.11 18.22
C ALA A 197 3.05 1.45 18.59
N VAL A 198 3.68 2.28 17.77
CA VAL A 198 5.12 2.58 17.84
C VAL A 198 5.32 4.07 18.10
N GLY A 199 6.06 4.39 19.16
CA GLY A 199 6.29 5.76 19.62
C GLY A 199 6.98 5.79 20.98
N ASP A 200 7.04 6.95 21.62
CA ASP A 200 7.44 7.07 23.04
C ASP A 200 6.19 6.94 23.93
N TRP A 201 6.12 5.83 24.68
CA TRP A 201 4.99 5.52 25.55
C TRP A 201 5.22 5.89 27.01
N LEU A 202 6.48 6.13 27.40
CA LEU A 202 6.91 6.10 28.81
C LEU A 202 7.55 7.41 29.27
N THR A 203 7.58 8.46 28.43
CA THR A 203 8.12 9.80 28.73
C THR A 203 9.62 9.83 29.02
N ASP A 204 10.33 8.77 28.68
CA ASP A 204 11.77 8.67 28.87
C ASP A 204 12.55 9.03 27.60
N GLY A 205 11.87 9.40 26.52
CA GLY A 205 12.46 9.66 25.22
C GLY A 205 12.74 8.39 24.43
N ALA A 206 12.43 7.20 24.96
CA ALA A 206 12.72 5.93 24.31
C ALA A 206 11.59 5.55 23.35
N ARG A 207 11.92 5.40 22.07
CA ARG A 207 10.97 4.87 21.08
C ARG A 207 10.81 3.36 21.28
N VAL A 208 9.57 2.91 21.52
CA VAL A 208 9.22 1.49 21.69
C VAL A 208 7.94 1.13 20.92
N ALA A 209 7.71 -0.16 20.73
CA ALA A 209 6.45 -0.70 20.23
C ALA A 209 5.66 -1.31 21.39
N GLY A 210 4.47 -0.76 21.65
CA GLY A 210 3.49 -1.29 22.61
C GLY A 210 2.47 -2.19 21.92
N GLY A 211 2.24 -3.38 22.46
CA GLY A 211 1.34 -4.38 21.91
C GLY A 211 0.22 -4.79 22.87
N PHE A 212 -1.02 -4.85 22.39
CA PHE A 212 -2.19 -5.27 23.17
C PHE A 212 -3.25 -5.99 22.31
N ALA A 213 -4.15 -6.73 22.95
CA ALA A 213 -5.24 -7.41 22.27
C ALA A 213 -6.41 -6.44 21.97
N SER A 214 -7.11 -6.62 20.85
CA SER A 214 -8.21 -5.74 20.41
C SER A 214 -9.45 -5.77 21.32
N ASP A 215 -9.53 -6.78 22.19
CA ASP A 215 -10.55 -6.99 23.23
C ASP A 215 -10.06 -6.67 24.65
N ALA A 216 -8.84 -6.13 24.79
CA ALA A 216 -8.31 -5.72 26.08
C ALA A 216 -9.12 -4.57 26.70
N THR A 217 -9.01 -4.41 28.02
CA THR A 217 -9.60 -3.27 28.74
C THR A 217 -8.75 -2.03 28.51
N LEU A 218 -9.36 -0.98 27.93
CA LEU A 218 -8.74 0.30 27.59
C LEU A 218 -9.01 1.37 28.68
N PRO A 219 -8.20 2.43 28.80
CA PRO A 219 -7.00 2.76 28.00
C PRO A 219 -5.69 2.21 28.58
N PHE A 220 -4.66 2.14 27.73
CA PHE A 220 -3.27 1.91 28.14
C PHE A 220 -2.54 3.24 28.33
N ASN A 221 -1.70 3.32 29.37
CA ASN A 221 -0.86 4.47 29.71
C ASN A 221 0.28 4.03 30.67
N THR A 222 1.03 4.96 31.24
CA THR A 222 2.10 4.64 32.21
C THR A 222 1.64 3.92 33.48
N ALA A 223 0.40 4.12 33.92
CA ALA A 223 -0.17 3.40 35.07
C ALA A 223 -0.72 2.01 34.68
N THR A 224 -1.16 1.84 33.44
CA THR A 224 -1.66 0.59 32.84
C THR A 224 -0.95 0.33 31.50
N PRO A 225 0.32 -0.11 31.50
CA PRO A 225 1.08 -0.25 30.26
C PRO A 225 0.54 -1.39 29.37
N PRO A 226 0.79 -1.35 28.04
CA PRO A 226 0.40 -2.41 27.13
C PRO A 226 1.05 -3.75 27.51
N THR A 227 0.38 -4.85 27.17
CA THR A 227 0.79 -6.21 27.55
C THR A 227 2.14 -6.65 26.98
N PHE A 228 2.55 -6.07 25.86
CA PHE A 228 3.82 -6.33 25.20
C PHE A 228 4.56 -5.01 24.98
N VAL A 229 5.88 -5.02 25.19
CA VAL A 229 6.76 -3.86 24.90
C VAL A 229 7.99 -4.39 24.18
N VAL A 230 8.28 -3.83 23.01
CA VAL A 230 9.42 -4.20 22.17
C VAL A 230 10.25 -2.96 21.83
N PRO A 231 11.57 -2.97 22.09
CA PRO A 231 12.31 -4.01 22.81
C PRO A 231 11.97 -3.99 24.31
N GLY A 232 12.03 -5.15 24.97
CA GLY A 232 11.81 -5.22 26.42
C GLY A 232 13.01 -4.71 27.23
N GLY A 233 12.75 -4.08 28.39
CA GLY A 233 13.78 -3.84 29.43
C GLY A 233 14.62 -2.56 29.30
N GLY A 234 14.04 -1.46 28.82
CA GLY A 234 14.70 -0.13 28.78
C GLY A 234 15.69 0.05 27.62
N ARG A 235 15.47 -0.69 26.53
CA ARG A 235 16.16 -0.53 25.24
C ARG A 235 15.26 0.25 24.31
N GLU A 236 15.82 0.76 23.23
CA GLU A 236 15.06 1.58 22.29
C GLU A 236 15.06 0.98 20.89
N LEU A 237 13.95 1.20 20.20
CA LEU A 237 13.90 1.12 18.75
C LEU A 237 14.69 2.29 18.19
N PHE A 238 15.24 2.10 16.99
CA PHE A 238 15.90 3.19 16.28
C PHE A 238 14.95 4.39 16.11
N ASP A 239 15.33 5.53 16.67
CA ASP A 239 14.61 6.80 16.61
C ASP A 239 14.99 7.60 15.36
N GLY A 240 16.20 7.40 14.85
CA GLY A 240 16.77 8.07 13.69
C GLY A 240 17.06 9.54 13.95
N THR A 241 17.92 10.16 13.13
CA THR A 241 18.06 11.63 13.14
C THR A 241 16.92 12.25 12.34
N GLY A 242 15.71 12.28 12.92
CA GLY A 242 14.57 13.08 12.47
C GLY A 242 13.70 12.53 11.32
N SER A 243 13.43 11.20 11.22
CA SER A 243 12.74 10.65 10.04
C SER A 243 11.58 9.68 10.31
N THR A 244 10.59 9.69 9.42
CA THR A 244 9.37 8.86 9.27
C THR A 244 9.66 7.40 8.89
N VAL A 245 10.79 6.88 9.33
CA VAL A 245 11.30 5.57 8.95
C VAL A 245 10.60 4.42 9.68
N ASN A 246 10.25 3.37 8.92
CA ASN A 246 9.64 2.16 9.47
C ASN A 246 10.72 1.22 10.03
N VAL A 247 10.86 1.16 11.35
CA VAL A 247 11.88 0.35 12.03
C VAL A 247 11.29 -0.90 12.69
N PHE A 248 10.00 -1.14 12.51
CA PHE A 248 9.27 -2.23 13.14
C PHE A 248 8.20 -2.77 12.20
N ASP A 249 8.14 -4.09 12.03
CA ASP A 249 7.03 -4.75 11.35
C ASP A 249 6.56 -5.96 12.15
N ALA A 250 5.26 -6.28 12.06
CA ALA A 250 4.69 -7.47 12.65
C ALA A 250 3.84 -8.21 11.63
N ARG A 251 4.06 -9.52 11.55
CA ARG A 251 3.32 -10.37 10.63
C ARG A 251 3.11 -11.76 11.20
N GLY A 252 1.85 -12.16 11.27
CA GLY A 252 1.44 -13.42 11.88
C GLY A 252 2.05 -13.61 13.27
N THR A 253 2.96 -14.58 13.39
CA THR A 253 3.59 -14.95 14.67
C THR A 253 4.96 -14.32 14.91
N LYS A 254 5.37 -13.34 14.09
CA LYS A 254 6.67 -12.69 14.17
C LYS A 254 6.59 -11.16 14.25
N VAL A 255 7.61 -10.58 14.87
CA VAL A 255 7.95 -9.16 14.77
C VAL A 255 9.40 -9.03 14.31
N ALA A 256 9.70 -8.06 13.45
CA ALA A 256 11.04 -7.70 13.04
C ALA A 256 11.26 -6.23 13.38
N PHE A 257 12.41 -5.91 13.94
CA PHE A 257 12.64 -4.56 14.47
C PHE A 257 14.13 -4.21 14.57
N VAL A 258 14.42 -2.92 14.48
CA VAL A 258 15.77 -2.36 14.64
C VAL A 258 15.92 -1.79 16.04
N SER A 259 16.92 -2.26 16.79
CA SER A 259 17.10 -1.86 18.19
C SER A 259 18.56 -1.96 18.64
N ASP A 260 18.91 -1.23 19.69
CA ASP A 260 20.23 -1.22 20.32
C ASP A 260 20.40 -2.29 21.42
N ILE A 261 19.57 -3.34 21.40
CA ILE A 261 19.56 -4.48 22.32
C ILE A 261 20.96 -4.91 22.77
N THR A 262 21.91 -5.14 21.86
CA THR A 262 23.20 -5.72 22.29
C THR A 262 24.27 -4.67 22.62
N GLN A 263 24.13 -3.43 22.17
CA GLN A 263 25.05 -2.34 22.43
C GLN A 263 24.35 -1.00 22.22
N ASN A 264 24.36 -0.13 23.24
CA ASN A 264 23.81 1.22 23.16
C ASN A 264 24.31 1.97 21.93
N ASN A 265 23.40 2.65 21.24
CA ASN A 265 23.65 3.41 20.00
C ASN A 265 24.21 2.57 18.83
N ARG A 266 24.14 1.24 18.90
CA ARG A 266 24.40 0.36 17.75
C ARG A 266 23.13 -0.44 17.45
N PHE A 267 22.41 0.04 16.45
CA PHE A 267 21.10 -0.47 16.09
C PHE A 267 21.24 -1.68 15.16
N ASP A 268 20.91 -2.85 15.68
CA ASP A 268 20.93 -4.10 14.93
C ASP A 268 19.50 -4.52 14.51
N LEU A 269 19.38 -5.32 13.45
CA LEU A 269 18.10 -5.89 13.02
C LEU A 269 17.83 -7.23 13.73
N TYR A 270 16.67 -7.33 14.36
CA TYR A 270 16.21 -8.52 15.07
C TYR A 270 14.91 -9.05 14.46
N ILE A 271 14.65 -10.34 14.70
CA ILE A 271 13.33 -10.96 14.60
C ILE A 271 13.00 -11.68 15.90
N ALA A 272 11.76 -11.59 16.36
CA ALA A 272 11.29 -12.22 17.58
C ALA A 272 9.92 -12.88 17.36
N ASN A 273 9.42 -13.60 18.38
CA ASN A 273 8.03 -14.01 18.42
C ASN A 273 7.12 -12.79 18.50
N ALA A 274 5.85 -12.93 18.09
CA ALA A 274 4.92 -11.81 18.04
C ALA A 274 4.50 -11.23 19.40
N ASP A 275 5.03 -11.71 20.51
CA ASP A 275 4.95 -11.10 21.84
C ASP A 275 6.26 -10.36 22.24
N GLY A 276 7.21 -10.24 21.30
CA GLY A 276 8.55 -9.70 21.53
C GLY A 276 9.55 -10.68 22.13
N SER A 277 9.12 -11.89 22.52
CA SER A 277 10.01 -12.86 23.17
C SER A 277 10.98 -13.53 22.20
N SER A 278 12.10 -14.02 22.74
CA SER A 278 13.12 -14.76 22.00
C SER A 278 13.68 -14.02 20.77
N PRO A 279 14.21 -12.79 20.93
CA PRO A 279 14.80 -12.06 19.82
C PRO A 279 16.06 -12.78 19.29
N VAL A 280 16.14 -12.89 17.98
CA VAL A 280 17.26 -13.44 17.21
C VAL A 280 17.84 -12.30 16.37
N LEU A 281 19.15 -12.11 16.47
CA LEU A 281 19.90 -11.15 15.67
C LEU A 281 19.96 -11.65 14.21
N LEU A 282 19.49 -10.84 13.26
CA LEU A 282 19.57 -11.11 11.83
C LEU A 282 20.74 -10.37 11.17
N VAL A 283 20.93 -9.09 11.48
CA VAL A 283 21.97 -8.25 10.91
C VAL A 283 22.59 -7.40 12.00
N THR A 284 23.90 -7.52 12.19
CA THR A 284 24.66 -6.68 13.13
C THR A 284 24.81 -5.28 12.55
N GLY A 285 24.35 -4.27 13.29
CA GLY A 285 24.55 -2.87 12.93
C GLY A 285 26.03 -2.48 12.97
N GLN A 286 26.37 -1.43 12.24
CA GLN A 286 27.72 -0.87 12.24
C GLN A 286 27.66 0.61 12.65
N THR A 287 28.77 1.12 13.20
CA THR A 287 28.86 2.55 13.54
C THR A 287 28.69 3.39 12.28
N ASN A 288 27.81 4.40 12.35
CA ASN A 288 27.43 5.27 11.23
C ASN A 288 26.79 4.52 10.04
N VAL A 289 26.18 3.36 10.29
CA VAL A 289 25.32 2.67 9.32
C VAL A 289 23.92 2.57 9.89
N GLU A 290 22.96 3.09 9.14
CA GLU A 290 21.55 2.99 9.47
C GLU A 290 20.94 1.72 8.86
N ILE A 291 20.08 1.05 9.63
CA ILE A 291 19.19 -0.01 9.16
C ILE A 291 17.76 0.47 9.37
N THR A 292 16.94 0.39 8.33
CA THR A 292 15.61 1.00 8.31
C THR A 292 14.65 0.27 7.36
N SER A 293 13.43 0.77 7.23
CA SER A 293 12.34 0.25 6.38
C SER A 293 12.17 -1.27 6.49
N VAL A 294 12.04 -1.78 7.70
CA VAL A 294 11.93 -3.22 7.93
C VAL A 294 10.56 -3.73 7.47
N SER A 295 10.54 -4.86 6.75
CA SER A 295 9.30 -5.57 6.43
C SER A 295 9.48 -7.09 6.34
N ILE A 296 8.56 -7.83 6.96
CA ILE A 296 8.49 -9.29 6.93
C ILE A 296 7.72 -9.73 5.67
N SER A 297 8.28 -10.68 4.92
CA SER A 297 7.58 -11.29 3.78
C SER A 297 6.25 -11.93 4.20
N PRO A 298 5.24 -12.00 3.33
CA PRO A 298 3.93 -12.56 3.69
C PRO A 298 3.93 -13.96 4.27
N ASP A 299 4.84 -14.82 3.81
CA ASP A 299 5.05 -16.17 4.32
C ASP A 299 5.89 -16.24 5.61
N GLY A 300 6.40 -15.10 6.09
CA GLY A 300 7.24 -15.00 7.29
C GLY A 300 8.66 -15.56 7.14
N THR A 301 9.08 -15.93 5.92
CA THR A 301 10.35 -16.62 5.68
C THR A 301 11.54 -15.68 5.46
N LYS A 302 11.28 -14.41 5.13
CA LYS A 302 12.30 -13.41 4.83
C LYS A 302 11.99 -12.08 5.53
N VAL A 303 13.02 -11.29 5.77
CA VAL A 303 12.93 -9.91 6.23
C VAL A 303 13.65 -9.04 5.22
N GLY A 304 12.92 -8.11 4.60
CA GLY A 304 13.48 -7.02 3.79
C GLY A 304 13.83 -5.84 4.68
N TYR A 305 14.88 -5.13 4.32
CA TYR A 305 15.32 -3.93 5.01
C TYR A 305 16.16 -3.05 4.09
N ILE A 306 16.21 -1.76 4.41
CA ILE A 306 17.08 -0.79 3.76
C ILE A 306 18.26 -0.52 4.68
N MET A 307 19.45 -0.40 4.11
CA MET A 307 20.68 -0.18 4.89
C MET A 307 21.59 0.81 4.20
N ASP A 308 22.18 1.71 4.99
CA ASP A 308 23.26 2.58 4.52
C ASP A 308 24.53 1.75 4.24
N SER A 309 25.06 1.88 3.04
CA SER A 309 26.35 1.30 2.66
C SER A 309 27.48 2.30 2.96
N THR A 310 28.24 2.04 4.03
CA THR A 310 29.53 2.73 4.27
C THR A 310 30.56 2.49 3.16
N ALA A 311 30.38 1.45 2.34
CA ALA A 311 31.24 1.19 1.19
C ALA A 311 30.94 2.12 -0.01
N ASN A 312 29.74 2.73 -0.06
CA ASN A 312 29.23 3.49 -1.21
C ASN A 312 28.78 4.91 -0.86
N ASN A 313 29.54 5.63 -0.03
CA ASN A 313 29.41 7.09 0.11
C ASN A 313 28.09 7.58 0.74
N ASN A 314 27.60 6.87 1.76
CA ASN A 314 26.39 7.17 2.55
C ASN A 314 25.09 7.07 1.75
N GLY A 315 24.80 5.89 1.21
CA GLY A 315 23.49 5.73 0.64
C GLY A 315 22.87 4.37 0.85
N PHE A 316 21.56 4.38 0.72
CA PHE A 316 20.64 3.31 1.02
C PHE A 316 20.53 2.29 -0.11
N ASP A 317 20.71 1.03 0.25
CA ASP A 317 20.51 -0.13 -0.60
C ASP A 317 19.44 -1.05 0.00
N LEU A 318 18.73 -1.77 -0.87
CA LEU A 318 17.70 -2.73 -0.45
C LEU A 318 18.31 -4.10 -0.25
N HIS A 319 18.04 -4.71 0.88
CA HIS A 319 18.53 -6.04 1.26
C HIS A 319 17.40 -6.96 1.72
N VAL A 320 17.65 -8.26 1.62
CA VAL A 320 16.81 -9.32 2.20
C VAL A 320 17.67 -10.33 2.94
N VAL A 321 17.21 -10.72 4.13
CA VAL A 321 17.83 -11.77 4.94
C VAL A 321 16.79 -12.86 5.28
N PRO A 322 17.17 -14.15 5.32
CA PRO A 322 16.26 -15.20 5.79
C PRO A 322 15.83 -14.94 7.24
N ALA A 323 14.55 -15.11 7.55
CA ALA A 323 13.99 -14.93 8.89
C ALA A 323 14.54 -15.95 9.91
N ALA A 324 15.08 -17.08 9.43
CA ALA A 324 15.78 -18.06 10.26
C ALA A 324 17.23 -17.67 10.58
N GLY A 325 17.69 -16.50 10.12
CA GLY A 325 19.10 -16.11 10.10
C GLY A 325 19.83 -16.65 8.88
N GLY A 326 20.94 -16.01 8.52
CA GLY A 326 21.73 -16.40 7.36
C GLY A 326 22.48 -15.22 6.74
N VAL A 327 22.89 -15.40 5.48
CA VAL A 327 23.54 -14.35 4.71
C VAL A 327 22.48 -13.39 4.19
N SER A 328 22.73 -12.09 4.38
CA SER A 328 21.95 -11.04 3.75
C SER A 328 22.37 -10.86 2.30
N THR A 329 21.39 -10.66 1.42
CA THR A 329 21.57 -10.47 -0.02
C THR A 329 21.06 -9.09 -0.40
N GLN A 330 21.90 -8.29 -1.07
CA GLN A 330 21.47 -7.03 -1.69
C GLN A 330 20.58 -7.33 -2.91
N LEU A 331 19.45 -6.63 -3.02
CA LEU A 331 18.51 -6.74 -4.13
C LEU A 331 18.55 -5.52 -5.06
N SER A 332 18.93 -4.34 -4.56
CA SER A 332 19.14 -3.17 -5.41
C SER A 332 20.34 -3.38 -6.35
N PRO A 333 20.25 -2.92 -7.61
CA PRO A 333 21.41 -2.80 -8.48
C PRO A 333 22.55 -1.97 -7.87
N LEU A 334 23.77 -2.22 -8.33
CA LEU A 334 24.89 -1.33 -8.04
C LEU A 334 24.69 0.04 -8.72
N ARG A 335 25.07 1.11 -8.02
CA ARG A 335 24.95 2.49 -8.49
C ARG A 335 25.94 2.77 -9.63
N VAL A 336 25.47 3.41 -10.70
CA VAL A 336 26.29 3.66 -11.90
C VAL A 336 27.29 4.81 -11.69
N ALA A 337 26.89 5.87 -10.98
CA ALA A 337 27.67 7.11 -10.86
C ALA A 337 28.36 7.33 -9.50
N GLN A 338 28.08 6.50 -8.48
CA GLN A 338 28.57 6.68 -7.09
C GLN A 338 28.48 8.13 -6.58
N ALA A 339 27.47 8.90 -7.04
CA ALA A 339 27.18 10.19 -6.45
C ALA A 339 26.71 9.96 -5.00
N THR A 340 26.98 10.93 -4.11
CA THR A 340 26.70 10.88 -2.66
C THR A 340 25.22 10.81 -2.29
N THR A 341 24.30 10.85 -3.26
CA THR A 341 22.87 11.11 -3.04
C THR A 341 21.93 10.12 -3.73
N GLN A 342 22.46 9.19 -4.53
CA GLN A 342 21.62 8.16 -5.18
C GLN A 342 21.23 7.11 -4.15
N ASP A 343 19.96 6.75 -4.03
CA ASP A 343 19.43 5.89 -2.98
C ASP A 343 18.25 5.03 -3.44
N VAL A 344 18.07 3.91 -2.74
CA VAL A 344 16.74 3.29 -2.63
C VAL A 344 15.90 4.11 -1.66
N PHE A 345 14.71 4.53 -2.08
CA PHE A 345 13.81 5.25 -1.20
C PHE A 345 13.24 4.34 -0.11
N PHE A 346 12.84 4.92 1.01
CA PHE A 346 12.43 4.21 2.24
C PHE A 346 11.15 3.35 2.12
N GLN A 347 10.64 3.09 0.91
CA GLN A 347 9.44 2.29 0.66
C GLN A 347 9.74 1.16 -0.35
N PHE A 348 9.49 -0.07 0.08
CA PHE A 348 9.37 -1.24 -0.78
C PHE A 348 8.18 -2.09 -0.33
N GLU A 349 7.69 -2.95 -1.20
CA GLU A 349 6.52 -3.78 -0.93
C GLU A 349 6.75 -5.20 -1.40
N TRP A 350 6.27 -6.16 -0.60
CA TRP A 350 6.25 -7.57 -0.97
C TRP A 350 5.00 -7.90 -1.78
N SER A 351 5.12 -8.76 -2.80
CA SER A 351 3.95 -9.41 -3.39
C SER A 351 3.30 -10.35 -2.37
N ALA A 352 1.98 -10.53 -2.45
CA ALA A 352 1.22 -11.34 -1.48
C ALA A 352 1.71 -12.79 -1.37
N ASP A 353 2.28 -13.33 -2.45
CA ASP A 353 2.87 -14.67 -2.51
C ASP A 353 4.34 -14.75 -2.07
N SER A 354 4.90 -13.65 -1.55
CA SER A 354 6.30 -13.53 -1.08
C SER A 354 7.37 -13.76 -2.14
N LYS A 355 7.00 -13.75 -3.44
CA LYS A 355 7.97 -13.97 -4.52
C LYS A 355 8.68 -12.70 -4.93
N PHE A 356 7.97 -11.58 -5.02
CA PHE A 356 8.50 -10.34 -5.56
C PHE A 356 8.64 -9.26 -4.48
N ILE A 357 9.58 -8.34 -4.70
CA ILE A 357 9.62 -7.03 -4.05
C ILE A 357 9.63 -5.95 -5.12
N ALA A 358 8.81 -4.92 -4.97
CA ALA A 358 8.86 -3.71 -5.78
C ALA A 358 9.34 -2.51 -4.94
N PHE A 359 10.13 -1.64 -5.56
CA PHE A 359 10.70 -0.45 -4.92
C PHE A 359 10.99 0.65 -5.95
N SER A 360 11.23 1.87 -5.48
CA SER A 360 11.72 2.98 -6.30
C SER A 360 13.09 3.45 -5.83
N ALA A 361 13.90 3.94 -6.76
CA ALA A 361 15.27 4.38 -6.51
C ALA A 361 15.81 5.21 -7.69
N ASP A 362 16.85 6.00 -7.46
CA ASP A 362 17.53 6.83 -8.48
C ASP A 362 18.97 6.35 -8.78
N LEU A 363 19.14 5.02 -8.78
CA LEU A 363 20.44 4.32 -8.87
C LEU A 363 21.20 4.56 -10.19
N GLU A 364 20.50 4.88 -11.27
CA GLU A 364 21.10 5.18 -12.57
C GLU A 364 21.50 6.64 -12.70
N THR A 365 20.60 7.57 -12.32
CA THR A 365 20.79 9.02 -12.40
C THR A 365 20.17 9.67 -11.18
N ASP A 366 20.97 10.42 -10.43
CA ASP A 366 20.57 11.16 -9.24
C ASP A 366 19.34 12.05 -9.50
N GLY A 367 18.32 11.94 -8.64
CA GLY A 367 17.05 12.66 -8.75
C GLY A 367 16.10 12.17 -9.85
N VAL A 368 16.38 11.02 -10.47
CA VAL A 368 15.53 10.37 -11.48
C VAL A 368 15.00 9.03 -10.95
N ASP A 369 13.76 9.05 -10.46
CA ASP A 369 13.28 8.00 -9.56
C ASP A 369 12.60 6.88 -10.33
N SER A 370 13.42 5.92 -10.72
CA SER A 370 13.02 4.73 -11.47
C SER A 370 12.26 3.76 -10.58
N GLY A 371 11.44 2.92 -11.22
CA GLY A 371 10.73 1.83 -10.55
C GLY A 371 11.40 0.49 -10.86
N TYR A 372 11.48 -0.39 -9.85
CA TYR A 372 12.10 -1.70 -9.95
C TYR A 372 11.22 -2.79 -9.34
N VAL A 373 11.40 -4.02 -9.81
CA VAL A 373 10.86 -5.23 -9.20
C VAL A 373 11.91 -6.35 -9.21
N VAL A 374 11.97 -7.15 -8.15
CA VAL A 374 12.94 -8.24 -7.98
C VAL A 374 12.20 -9.52 -7.63
N ASP A 375 12.51 -10.61 -8.33
CA ASP A 375 12.11 -11.97 -7.94
C ASP A 375 13.08 -12.52 -6.88
N THR A 376 12.61 -12.60 -5.65
CA THR A 376 13.39 -13.06 -4.49
C THR A 376 13.53 -14.58 -4.40
N THR A 377 12.90 -15.33 -5.32
CA THR A 377 12.99 -16.79 -5.37
C THR A 377 14.18 -17.28 -6.21
N GLN A 378 14.77 -16.38 -7.00
CA GLN A 378 15.91 -16.71 -7.85
C GLN A 378 17.17 -16.91 -7.01
N ALA A 379 18.03 -17.84 -7.44
CA ALA A 379 19.31 -18.10 -6.78
C ALA A 379 20.24 -16.87 -6.82
N VAL A 380 20.12 -16.05 -7.87
CA VAL A 380 20.76 -14.74 -8.01
C VAL A 380 19.65 -13.75 -8.39
N PRO A 381 19.06 -13.04 -7.42
CA PRO A 381 18.03 -12.06 -7.71
C PRO A 381 18.55 -10.95 -8.62
N VAL A 382 17.75 -10.55 -9.61
CA VAL A 382 18.05 -9.46 -10.52
C VAL A 382 16.87 -8.51 -10.54
N ALA A 383 17.14 -7.21 -10.35
CA ALA A 383 16.13 -6.18 -10.48
C ALA A 383 15.76 -5.95 -11.95
N VAL A 384 14.47 -5.97 -12.22
CA VAL A 384 13.88 -5.59 -13.50
C VAL A 384 13.39 -4.15 -13.37
N VAL A 385 13.79 -3.30 -14.31
CA VAL A 385 13.33 -1.91 -14.39
C VAL A 385 11.92 -1.88 -14.97
N ILE A 386 10.97 -1.34 -14.21
CA ILE A 386 9.56 -1.19 -14.62
C ILE A 386 9.20 0.25 -15.01
N LEU A 387 10.01 1.22 -14.57
CA LEU A 387 9.99 2.58 -15.10
C LEU A 387 11.45 3.02 -15.35
N PRO A 388 11.93 3.00 -16.61
CA PRO A 388 13.30 3.39 -16.93
C PRO A 388 13.48 4.91 -16.90
N ALA A 389 14.70 5.36 -16.60
CA ALA A 389 15.06 6.77 -16.55
C ALA A 389 14.70 7.54 -17.84
N ALA A 390 14.78 6.89 -19.00
CA ALA A 390 14.41 7.50 -20.29
C ALA A 390 12.93 7.90 -20.41
N ASP A 391 12.05 7.29 -19.61
CA ASP A 391 10.62 7.61 -19.56
C ASP A 391 10.32 8.74 -18.56
N ILE A 392 11.32 9.12 -17.75
CA ILE A 392 11.22 10.14 -16.71
C ILE A 392 11.80 11.44 -17.23
N GLY A 393 10.94 12.45 -17.41
CA GLY A 393 11.36 13.77 -17.85
C GLY A 393 11.81 14.64 -16.68
N THR A 394 12.62 15.66 -16.99
CA THR A 394 12.89 16.75 -16.05
C THR A 394 11.59 17.46 -15.72
N GLN A 395 11.18 17.40 -14.46
CA GLN A 395 9.97 18.04 -13.97
C GLN A 395 10.26 19.49 -13.54
N THR A 396 9.31 20.40 -13.72
CA THR A 396 9.51 21.81 -13.32
C THR A 396 9.39 22.01 -11.80
N SER A 397 8.76 21.04 -11.12
CA SER A 397 8.57 21.04 -9.68
C SER A 397 8.66 19.63 -9.10
N GLY A 398 9.17 19.52 -7.86
CA GLY A 398 9.23 18.28 -7.11
C GLY A 398 10.22 17.25 -7.66
N ALA A 399 10.22 16.08 -7.05
CA ALA A 399 11.10 14.99 -7.44
C ALA A 399 10.56 14.25 -8.68
N GLN A 400 11.44 13.72 -9.54
CA GLN A 400 11.10 13.17 -10.85
C GLN A 400 10.81 11.67 -10.78
N GLY A 401 9.79 11.16 -11.50
CA GLY A 401 9.54 9.70 -11.60
C GLY A 401 8.54 9.14 -10.58
N THR A 402 8.79 7.91 -10.12
CA THR A 402 7.91 7.10 -9.28
C THR A 402 7.72 7.69 -7.88
N ARG A 403 6.48 7.70 -7.36
CA ARG A 403 6.17 8.17 -6.00
C ARG A 403 5.26 7.25 -5.21
N GLY A 404 5.57 7.10 -3.93
CA GLY A 404 4.80 6.29 -3.00
C GLY A 404 5.06 4.80 -3.21
N LYS A 405 4.17 3.99 -2.66
CA LYS A 405 4.26 2.52 -2.71
C LYS A 405 4.07 2.00 -4.13
N LEU A 406 4.73 0.88 -4.44
CA LEU A 406 4.50 0.09 -5.64
C LEU A 406 3.76 -1.19 -5.22
N LEU A 407 2.49 -1.30 -5.56
CA LEU A 407 1.59 -2.31 -4.98
C LEU A 407 1.32 -3.45 -5.96
N PHE A 408 1.06 -4.64 -5.43
CA PHE A 408 0.80 -5.84 -6.24
C PHE A 408 -0.69 -6.19 -6.26
N ASP A 409 -1.19 -6.60 -7.43
CA ASP A 409 -2.45 -7.35 -7.53
C ASP A 409 -2.24 -8.86 -7.30
N SER A 410 -3.32 -9.63 -7.37
CA SER A 410 -3.31 -11.08 -7.15
C SER A 410 -2.52 -11.87 -8.23
N ALA A 411 -2.26 -11.24 -9.37
CA ALA A 411 -1.46 -11.78 -10.46
C ALA A 411 0.00 -11.28 -10.46
N ASN A 412 0.41 -10.58 -9.39
CA ASN A 412 1.71 -9.93 -9.24
C ASN A 412 1.99 -8.83 -10.27
N ASN A 413 0.97 -8.24 -10.89
CA ASN A 413 1.18 -6.99 -11.61
C ASN A 413 1.42 -5.85 -10.60
N ILE A 414 2.32 -4.94 -10.95
CA ILE A 414 2.79 -3.85 -10.12
C ILE A 414 2.08 -2.57 -10.53
N TYR A 415 1.39 -1.94 -9.59
CA TYR A 415 0.71 -0.68 -9.75
C TYR A 415 1.51 0.42 -9.07
N PHE A 416 1.75 1.50 -9.78
CA PHE A 416 2.53 2.63 -9.27
C PHE A 416 2.12 3.91 -9.98
N ARG A 417 2.37 5.04 -9.34
CA ARG A 417 2.21 6.35 -9.96
C ARG A 417 3.56 6.99 -10.23
N ALA A 418 3.65 7.73 -11.32
CA ALA A 418 4.87 8.44 -11.68
C ALA A 418 4.58 9.69 -12.51
N ARG A 419 5.51 10.65 -12.46
CA ARG A 419 5.60 11.75 -13.44
C ARG A 419 6.52 11.32 -14.57
N THR A 420 6.07 11.48 -15.81
CA THR A 420 6.79 11.04 -17.03
C THR A 420 7.02 12.20 -18.00
N VAL A 421 7.71 11.96 -19.11
CA VAL A 421 8.03 12.96 -20.17
C VAL A 421 6.83 13.59 -20.90
N THR A 422 5.59 13.38 -20.44
CA THR A 422 4.34 13.64 -21.18
C THR A 422 3.92 15.11 -21.30
N GLY A 423 4.79 16.07 -20.95
CA GLY A 423 4.54 17.50 -21.14
C GLY A 423 3.63 18.16 -20.10
N ASP A 424 3.26 17.44 -19.03
CA ASP A 424 2.63 17.96 -17.83
C ASP A 424 3.33 17.44 -16.57
N ASP A 425 3.22 18.17 -15.45
CA ASP A 425 3.81 17.81 -14.14
C ASP A 425 2.86 16.90 -13.32
N ASN A 426 1.84 16.31 -13.94
CA ASN A 426 0.81 15.53 -13.25
C ASN A 426 1.26 14.06 -13.11
N PHE A 427 0.97 13.44 -11.97
CA PHE A 427 1.15 12.01 -11.82
C PHE A 427 0.18 11.24 -12.72
N LYS A 428 0.70 10.19 -13.35
CA LYS A 428 -0.09 9.16 -14.03
C LYS A 428 -0.04 7.87 -13.23
N LEU A 429 -1.05 7.03 -13.41
CA LEU A 429 -1.11 5.69 -12.83
C LEU A 429 -0.69 4.65 -13.87
N PHE A 430 0.14 3.69 -13.47
CA PHE A 430 0.69 2.66 -14.35
C PHE A 430 0.44 1.27 -13.77
N LYS A 431 0.35 0.30 -14.67
CA LYS A 431 0.44 -1.14 -14.39
C LYS A 431 1.66 -1.69 -15.10
N SER A 432 2.46 -2.49 -14.42
CA SER A 432 3.58 -3.22 -15.01
C SER A 432 3.53 -4.71 -14.64
N THR A 433 4.04 -5.56 -15.52
CA THR A 433 4.32 -6.96 -15.20
C THR A 433 5.69 -7.08 -14.53
N PRO A 434 5.97 -8.17 -13.78
CA PRO A 434 7.31 -8.43 -13.26
C PRO A 434 8.41 -8.52 -14.33
N THR A 435 8.03 -8.69 -15.60
CA THR A 435 8.96 -8.73 -16.75
C THR A 435 9.25 -7.35 -17.36
N GLY A 436 8.68 -6.27 -16.82
CA GLY A 436 8.95 -4.89 -17.28
C GLY A 436 7.96 -4.34 -18.31
N THR A 437 6.97 -5.13 -18.75
CA THR A 437 5.93 -4.63 -19.66
C THR A 437 5.01 -3.69 -18.88
N LYS A 438 5.04 -2.39 -19.22
CA LYS A 438 4.29 -1.30 -18.59
C LYS A 438 3.18 -0.76 -19.51
N VAL A 439 2.03 -0.48 -18.93
CA VAL A 439 0.91 0.26 -19.55
C VAL A 439 0.43 1.38 -18.63
N THR A 440 -0.12 2.44 -19.20
CA THR A 440 -0.78 3.51 -18.45
C THR A 440 -2.23 3.12 -18.15
N ILE A 441 -2.72 3.45 -16.96
CA ILE A 441 -4.12 3.27 -16.59
C ILE A 441 -4.86 4.58 -16.89
N ASP A 442 -5.91 4.48 -17.69
CA ASP A 442 -6.76 5.62 -18.03
C ASP A 442 -7.52 6.11 -16.80
N LEU A 443 -7.39 7.40 -16.52
CA LEU A 443 -8.12 8.08 -15.45
C LEU A 443 -9.41 8.71 -16.02
N PRO A 444 -10.47 8.88 -15.21
CA PRO A 444 -11.63 9.66 -15.60
C PRO A 444 -11.22 11.05 -16.10
N PRO A 445 -11.83 11.58 -17.18
CA PRO A 445 -11.40 12.84 -17.77
C PRO A 445 -11.82 14.05 -16.93
N ARG A 446 -11.01 15.12 -16.97
CA ARG A 446 -11.39 16.44 -16.45
C ARG A 446 -12.33 17.17 -17.42
N THR A 447 -13.17 18.04 -16.88
CA THR A 447 -14.09 18.87 -17.70
C THR A 447 -13.40 19.97 -18.49
N ASP A 448 -12.19 20.39 -18.09
CA ASP A 448 -11.42 21.44 -18.76
C ASP A 448 -10.46 20.91 -19.85
N ALA A 449 -10.55 19.60 -20.14
CA ALA A 449 -9.70 18.87 -21.10
C ALA A 449 -8.20 18.86 -20.78
N THR A 450 -7.78 19.29 -19.58
CA THR A 450 -6.42 19.07 -19.10
C THR A 450 -6.26 17.63 -18.60
N THR A 451 -5.02 17.14 -18.55
CA THR A 451 -4.78 15.77 -18.11
C THR A 451 -5.06 15.64 -16.62
N PRO A 452 -5.82 14.63 -16.16
CA PRO A 452 -6.00 14.35 -14.74
C PRO A 452 -4.68 14.04 -14.02
N ASP A 453 -4.66 14.34 -12.73
CA ASP A 453 -3.59 14.02 -11.79
C ASP A 453 -4.07 12.92 -10.83
N VAL A 454 -3.21 11.96 -10.50
CA VAL A 454 -3.52 10.84 -9.60
C VAL A 454 -2.89 11.04 -8.23
N GLY A 455 -3.73 10.97 -7.20
CA GLY A 455 -3.37 11.04 -5.80
C GLY A 455 -2.95 9.68 -5.23
N ALA A 456 -3.37 9.42 -4.00
CA ALA A 456 -3.13 8.15 -3.33
C ALA A 456 -3.85 7.02 -4.09
N PHE A 457 -3.29 5.82 -4.04
CA PHE A 457 -3.95 4.64 -4.57
C PHE A 457 -3.63 3.43 -3.70
N GLY A 458 -4.40 2.36 -3.90
CA GLY A 458 -4.28 1.13 -3.15
C GLY A 458 -4.94 -0.04 -3.87
N ILE A 459 -4.46 -1.23 -3.57
CA ILE A 459 -5.00 -2.49 -4.07
C ILE A 459 -5.68 -3.22 -2.93
N SER A 460 -6.87 -3.78 -3.16
CA SER A 460 -7.59 -4.55 -2.14
C SER A 460 -6.79 -5.76 -1.67
N PRO A 461 -7.01 -6.26 -0.43
CA PRO A 461 -6.24 -7.39 0.11
C PRO A 461 -6.31 -8.68 -0.73
N ASP A 462 -7.41 -8.88 -1.44
CA ASP A 462 -7.61 -9.99 -2.38
C ASP A 462 -6.96 -9.75 -3.76
N GLY A 463 -6.40 -8.57 -4.00
CA GLY A 463 -5.74 -8.20 -5.25
C GLY A 463 -6.68 -8.06 -6.45
N THR A 464 -7.97 -7.77 -6.23
CA THR A 464 -9.00 -7.71 -7.29
C THR A 464 -9.58 -6.32 -7.56
N LYS A 465 -9.28 -5.34 -6.69
CA LYS A 465 -9.78 -3.97 -6.80
C LYS A 465 -8.65 -2.97 -6.66
N LEU A 466 -8.69 -1.94 -7.48
CA LEU A 466 -7.87 -0.75 -7.39
C LEU A 466 -8.74 0.40 -6.91
N VAL A 467 -8.34 1.06 -5.83
CA VAL A 467 -8.93 2.32 -5.38
C VAL A 467 -7.88 3.40 -5.55
N PHE A 468 -8.24 4.52 -6.15
CA PHE A 468 -7.32 5.64 -6.38
C PHE A 468 -8.03 6.98 -6.25
N SER A 469 -7.31 8.01 -5.83
CA SER A 469 -7.82 9.38 -5.91
C SER A 469 -7.34 10.06 -7.18
N SER A 470 -8.18 10.91 -7.76
CA SER A 470 -7.82 11.75 -8.89
C SER A 470 -8.59 13.06 -8.83
N ASP A 471 -7.99 14.16 -9.29
CA ASP A 471 -8.65 15.46 -9.39
C ASP A 471 -9.55 15.61 -10.63
N SER A 472 -10.24 14.52 -10.93
CA SER A 472 -11.32 14.48 -11.90
C SER A 472 -12.67 14.47 -11.19
N PRO A 473 -13.70 15.09 -11.78
CA PRO A 473 -13.67 15.82 -13.06
C PRO A 473 -13.16 17.26 -12.94
N THR A 474 -12.86 17.75 -11.73
CA THR A 474 -12.50 19.15 -11.49
C THR A 474 -11.11 19.27 -10.89
N VAL A 475 -10.26 20.07 -11.55
CA VAL A 475 -8.89 20.37 -11.12
C VAL A 475 -8.83 20.72 -9.63
N ASP A 476 -7.79 20.19 -8.96
CA ASP A 476 -7.51 20.33 -7.53
C ASP A 476 -8.61 19.77 -6.58
N THR A 477 -9.63 19.08 -7.10
CA THR A 477 -10.69 18.44 -6.28
C THR A 477 -10.60 16.93 -6.40
N TYR A 478 -9.90 16.29 -5.45
CA TYR A 478 -9.59 14.86 -5.49
C TYR A 478 -10.77 13.98 -5.06
N ASN A 479 -11.36 13.26 -6.01
CA ASN A 479 -12.35 12.21 -5.78
C ASN A 479 -11.69 10.85 -5.61
N LEU A 480 -12.32 9.94 -4.85
CA LEU A 480 -11.93 8.53 -4.83
C LEU A 480 -12.71 7.75 -5.90
N PHE A 481 -11.97 6.91 -6.61
CA PHE A 481 -12.46 6.04 -7.67
C PHE A 481 -12.15 4.59 -7.36
N LEU A 482 -13.02 3.69 -7.82
CA LEU A 482 -12.89 2.25 -7.73
C LEU A 482 -12.83 1.65 -9.14
N GLN A 483 -11.92 0.71 -9.36
CA GLN A 483 -11.79 -0.08 -10.58
C GLN A 483 -11.59 -1.55 -10.23
N ALA A 484 -12.27 -2.45 -10.94
CA ALA A 484 -12.00 -3.89 -10.86
C ALA A 484 -10.77 -4.27 -11.72
N LEU A 485 -9.97 -5.23 -11.26
CA LEU A 485 -8.68 -5.62 -11.87
C LEU A 485 -8.71 -6.92 -12.65
#